data_AF-A0A0R2K201-F1
#
_entry.id   AF-A0A0R2K201-F1
#
_cell.length_a   1.000
_cell.length_b   1.000
_cell.length_c   1.000
_cell.angle_alpha   90.00
_cell.angle_beta   90.00
_cell.angle_gamma   90.00
#
_symmetry.space_group_name_H-M   'P 1'
#
loop_
_entity.id
_entity.type
_entity.pdbx_description
1 polymer ?
#
loop_
_entity_poly.entity_id
_entity_poly.type
_entity_poly.pdbx_seq_one_letter_code
_entity_poly.pdbx_strand_id
1 'polypeptide(L)' 'MAAIIEQDTVILKRLKDHALKGSWHGYREFHPARYGNYGNSYDNWVVIYCLNRDEFVLLLVATGSHEVLNKN' A
#
# COMPACT_ATOMS: atom_id res chain seq x y z
N MET A 1 1.10 -2.56 -10.35
CA MET A 1 2.25 -3.38 -9.91
C MET A 1 3.53 -3.01 -10.64
N ALA A 2 3.51 -2.74 -11.97
CA ALA A 2 4.68 -2.26 -12.71
C ALA A 2 5.44 -1.13 -11.98
N ALA A 3 4.74 -0.06 -11.57
CA ALA A 3 5.36 1.04 -10.81
C ALA A 3 6.09 0.62 -9.51
N ILE A 4 5.66 -0.45 -8.84
CA ILE A 4 6.32 -0.96 -7.64
C ILE A 4 7.58 -1.75 -8.02
N ILE A 5 7.49 -2.59 -9.06
CA ILE A 5 8.59 -3.44 -9.54
C ILE A 5 9.69 -2.57 -10.18
N GLU A 6 9.29 -1.60 -11.00
CA GLU A 6 10.16 -0.68 -11.72
C GLU A 6 10.65 0.49 -10.85
N GLN A 7 10.16 0.58 -9.60
CA GLN A 7 10.43 1.68 -8.69
C GLN A 7 10.13 3.06 -9.30
N ASP A 8 9.01 3.19 -10.01
CA ASP A 8 8.54 4.47 -10.55
C ASP A 8 8.13 5.41 -9.41
N THR A 9 9.10 6.21 -8.97
CA THR A 9 8.96 7.13 -7.84
C THR A 9 7.84 8.16 -8.02
N VAL A 10 7.49 8.54 -9.26
CA VAL A 10 6.44 9.51 -9.53
C VAL A 10 5.08 8.91 -9.21
N ILE A 11 4.82 7.69 -9.73
CA ILE A 11 3.57 6.97 -9.46
C ILE A 11 3.50 6.57 -7.98
N LEU A 12 4.60 6.07 -7.40
CA LEU A 12 4.64 5.67 -5.99
C LEU A 12 4.32 6.84 -5.05
N LYS A 13 4.89 8.02 -5.31
CA LYS A 13 4.57 9.23 -4.52
C LYS A 13 3.10 9.61 -4.65
N ARG A 14 2.52 9.50 -5.85
CA ARG A 14 1.08 9.76 -6.07
C ARG A 14 0.20 8.79 -5.29
N LEU A 15 0.58 7.51 -5.26
CA LEU A 15 -0.11 6.47 -4.49
C LEU A 15 0.08 6.60 -2.97
N LYS A 16 0.90 7.56 -2.52
CA LYS A 16 1.36 7.71 -1.13
C LYS A 16 1.99 6.41 -0.60
N ASP A 17 2.75 5.73 -1.47
CA ASP A 17 3.44 4.50 -1.08
C ASP A 17 4.50 4.76 0.00
N HIS A 18 4.47 3.99 1.09
CA HIS A 18 5.48 4.07 2.14
C HIS A 18 5.67 2.76 2.90
N ALA A 19 6.83 2.62 3.55
CA ALA A 19 7.09 1.50 4.44
C ALA A 19 6.22 1.59 5.70
N LEU A 20 5.74 0.44 6.16
CA LEU A 20 5.08 0.29 7.45
C LEU A 20 6.12 0.11 8.57
N LYS A 21 5.68 0.32 9.82
CA LYS A 21 6.52 0.29 11.02
C LYS A 21 6.01 -0.77 12.01
N GLY A 22 6.78 -1.02 13.08
CA GLY A 22 6.39 -1.96 14.14
C GLY A 22 6.31 -3.40 13.65
N SER A 23 5.25 -4.11 14.03
CA SER A 23 5.00 -5.51 13.64
C SER A 23 4.85 -5.71 12.12
N TRP A 24 4.68 -4.63 11.36
CA TRP A 24 4.59 -4.62 9.89
C TRP A 24 5.90 -4.21 9.22
N HIS A 25 7.03 -4.23 9.93
CA HIS A 25 8.34 -3.96 9.33
C HIS A 25 8.63 -4.92 8.16
N GLY A 26 9.15 -4.37 7.05
CA GLY A 26 9.37 -5.11 5.80
C GLY A 26 8.18 -5.08 4.84
N TYR A 27 7.01 -4.63 5.30
CA TYR A 27 5.85 -4.35 4.45
C TYR A 27 5.78 -2.87 4.07
N ARG A 28 5.07 -2.60 2.98
CA ARG A 28 4.74 -1.27 2.48
C ARG A 28 3.24 -1.17 2.26
N GLU A 29 2.70 0.04 2.31
CA GLU A 29 1.31 0.30 1.96
C GLU A 29 1.17 1.39 0.92
N PHE A 30 0.10 1.31 0.12
CA PHE A 30 -0.30 2.40 -0.78
C PHE A 30 -1.83 2.53 -0.88
N HIS A 31 -2.29 3.70 -1.30
CA HIS A 31 -3.72 4.02 -1.46
C HIS A 31 -4.16 3.94 -2.93
N PRO A 32 -4.86 2.86 -3.37
CA PRO A 32 -5.27 2.70 -4.76
C PRO A 32 -6.20 3.81 -5.25
N ALA A 33 -7.00 4.40 -4.36
CA ALA A 33 -7.88 5.53 -4.68
C ALA A 33 -7.13 6.76 -5.23
N ARG A 34 -5.81 6.88 -5.00
CA ARG A 34 -5.00 8.01 -5.48
C ARG A 34 -4.54 7.85 -6.94
N TYR A 35 -4.68 6.65 -7.51
CA TYR A 35 -4.27 6.39 -8.90
C TYR A 35 -5.20 7.06 -9.93
N GLY A 36 -6.48 7.20 -9.62
CA GLY A 36 -7.49 7.81 -10.47
C GLY A 36 -8.47 8.67 -9.68
N ASN A 37 -9.43 9.29 -10.35
CA ASN A 37 -10.50 10.04 -9.70
C ASN A 37 -11.68 9.11 -9.35
N TYR A 38 -11.48 8.23 -8.37
CA TYR A 38 -12.50 7.27 -7.92
C TYR A 38 -13.44 7.85 -6.85
N GLY A 39 -13.33 9.14 -6.55
CA GLY A 39 -14.07 9.80 -5.48
C GLY A 39 -13.66 9.29 -4.08
N ASN A 40 -14.33 9.81 -3.05
CA ASN A 40 -13.98 9.53 -1.65
C ASN A 40 -14.38 8.12 -1.19
N SER A 41 -15.14 7.37 -2.00
CA SER A 41 -15.68 6.05 -1.64
C SER A 41 -14.61 5.01 -1.33
N TYR A 42 -13.38 5.21 -1.82
CA TYR A 42 -12.28 4.26 -1.67
C TYR A 42 -11.09 4.82 -0.87
N ASP A 43 -11.25 5.97 -0.23
CA ASP A 43 -10.15 6.63 0.49
C ASP A 43 -9.62 5.82 1.68
N ASN A 44 -10.45 4.93 2.23
CA ASN A 44 -10.09 4.03 3.32
C ASN A 44 -9.46 2.71 2.83
N TRP A 45 -9.33 2.51 1.52
CA TRP A 45 -8.67 1.33 0.99
C TRP A 45 -7.17 1.55 1.04
N VAL A 46 -6.47 0.59 1.65
CA VAL A 46 -5.03 0.45 1.58
C VAL A 46 -4.68 -0.94 1.07
N VAL A 47 -3.62 -0.98 0.29
CA VAL A 47 -3.02 -2.22 -0.17
C VAL A 47 -1.68 -2.38 0.55
N ILE A 48 -1.53 -3.47 1.28
CA ILE A 48 -0.27 -3.82 1.96
C ILE A 48 0.42 -4.93 1.19
N TYR A 49 1.70 -4.72 0.92
CA TYR A 49 2.52 -5.63 0.14
C TYR A 49 3.93 -5.75 0.72
N CYS A 50 4.62 -6.82 0.36
CA CYS A 50 6.07 -6.90 0.49
C CYS A 50 6.68 -7.43 -0.82
N LEU A 51 7.92 -7.01 -1.08
CA LEU A 51 8.74 -7.52 -2.18
C LEU A 51 9.79 -8.44 -1.58
N ASN A 52 9.72 -9.72 -1.91
CA ASN A 52 10.72 -10.68 -1.44
C ASN A 52 11.39 -11.36 -2.63
N ARG A 53 12.47 -10.75 -3.13
CA ARG A 53 13.31 -11.17 -4.28
C ARG A 53 12.51 -11.56 -5.53
N ASP A 54 11.95 -12.76 -5.56
CA ASP A 54 11.23 -13.32 -6.71
C ASP A 54 9.70 -13.35 -6.50
N GLU A 55 9.21 -12.99 -5.30
CA GLU A 55 7.79 -13.04 -4.97
C GLU A 55 7.22 -11.66 -4.61
N PHE A 56 6.17 -11.29 -5.34
CA PHE A 56 5.30 -10.18 -5.01
C PHE A 56 4.13 -10.69 -4.16
N VAL A 57 4.22 -10.52 -2.85
CA VAL A 57 3.14 -10.96 -1.95
C VAL A 57 2.21 -9.77 -1.67
N LEU A 58 0.97 -9.91 -2.12
CA LEU A 58 -0.12 -8.99 -1.83
C LEU A 58 -0.91 -9.54 -0.64
N LEU A 59 -0.74 -8.95 0.54
CA LEU A 59 -1.20 -9.58 1.78
C LEU A 59 -2.56 -9.05 2.26
N LEU A 60 -2.91 -7.79 2.00
CA LEU A 60 -4.15 -7.22 2.55
C LEU A 60 -4.70 -6.05 1.73
N VAL A 61 -6.01 -6.10 1.45
CA VAL A 61 -6.83 -4.94 1.07
C VAL A 61 -7.67 -4.62 2.30
N ALA A 62 -7.26 -3.65 3.12
CA ALA A 62 -8.09 -3.27 4.26
C ALA A 62 -9.28 -2.45 3.72
N THR A 63 -10.49 -2.99 3.87
CA THR A 63 -11.73 -2.25 3.63
C THR A 63 -12.29 -1.78 4.97
N GLY A 64 -11.57 -0.91 5.68
CA GLY A 64 -11.96 -0.47 7.03
C GLY A 64 -10.98 0.50 7.69
N SER A 65 -11.26 0.87 8.94
CA SER A 65 -10.40 1.77 9.74
C SER A 65 -8.96 1.21 9.85
N HIS A 66 -7.96 2.08 9.68
CA HIS A 66 -6.52 1.76 9.77
C HIS A 66 -6.08 1.26 11.16
N GLU A 67 -6.99 1.18 12.14
CA GLU A 67 -6.75 0.68 13.50
C GLU A 67 -6.09 -0.69 13.56
N VAL A 68 -6.33 -1.57 12.58
CA VAL A 68 -5.69 -2.90 12.52
C VAL A 68 -4.16 -2.82 12.41
N LEU A 69 -3.63 -1.74 11.83
CA LEU A 69 -2.19 -1.50 11.70
C LEU A 69 -1.55 -0.97 12.98
N ASN A 70 -2.36 -0.54 13.94
CA ASN A 70 -1.91 0.09 15.18
C ASN A 70 -1.92 -0.87 16.38
N LYS A 71 -2.21 -2.16 16.17
CA LYS A 71 -2.20 -3.15 17.26
C LYS A 71 -0.77 -3.68 17.44
N ASN A 72 -0.18 -3.32 18.58
CA ASN A 72 1.05 -3.91 19.11
C ASN A 72 0.77 -5.30 19.68
#